data_AF-A0A453LQ76-F1
#
_entry.id   AF-A0A453LQ76-F1
#
_cell.length_a   1.000
_cell.length_b   1.000
_cell.length_c   1.000
_cell.angle_alpha   90.00
_cell.angle_beta   90.00
_cell.angle_gamma   90.00
#
_symmetry.space_group_name_H-M   'P 1'
#
loop_
_entity.id
_entity.type
_entity.pdbx_description
1 polymer ?
#
loop_
_entity_poly.entity_id
_entity_poly.type
_entity_poly.pdbx_seq_one_letter_code
_entity_poly.pdbx_strand_id
1 'polypeptide(L)'
;MEEWWGKTHGLLIEGGLTQEAIKKSVADAAIAFRDGVVELFEFLEARDIPVLVFSAGLADIIEEVFRQKLHRSFKNIKIVSNRMVFNEEGCLVAFKGKTIHVLNKNEHSLDMAAPVHDSLGDPNGSIDDYSLVKKRTNVLLLGDHIGDLGMSDGLNYENRIAAGFLNTNIEKSLKDYSGAFDIVYLNDASMRGVVELVSDLCP
;
A
#
# COMPACT_ATOMS: atom_id res chain seq x y z
N MET A 1 -2.49 18.67 -5.88
CA MET A 1 -2.35 17.49 -5.00
C MET A 1 -1.60 17.81 -3.72
N GLU A 2 -0.42 18.44 -3.79
CA GLU A 2 0.31 18.87 -2.58
C GLU A 2 -0.51 19.80 -1.67
N GLU A 3 -1.17 20.81 -2.23
CA GLU A 3 -2.04 21.71 -1.45
C GLU A 3 -3.17 20.95 -0.75
N TRP A 4 -3.83 20.03 -1.46
CA TRP A 4 -4.92 19.24 -0.88
C TRP A 4 -4.42 18.40 0.29
N TRP A 5 -3.37 17.61 0.09
CA TRP A 5 -2.81 16.79 1.17
C TRP A 5 -2.25 17.62 2.33
N GLY A 6 -1.58 18.74 2.04
CA GLY A 6 -1.10 19.67 3.05
C GLY A 6 -2.22 20.22 3.93
N LYS A 7 -3.33 20.66 3.31
CA LYS A 7 -4.52 21.12 4.04
C LYS A 7 -5.19 20.00 4.82
N THR A 8 -5.35 18.81 4.24
CA THR A 8 -5.96 17.67 4.91
C THR A 8 -5.12 17.25 6.13
N HIS A 9 -3.80 17.13 5.98
CA HIS A 9 -2.90 16.84 7.09
C HIS A 9 -2.98 17.91 8.18
N GLY A 10 -3.00 19.19 7.80
CA GLY A 10 -3.16 20.31 8.73
C GLY A 10 -4.46 20.22 9.54
N LEU A 11 -5.58 19.92 8.88
CA LEU A 11 -6.88 19.75 9.53
C LEU A 11 -6.92 18.53 10.49
N LEU A 12 -6.23 17.44 10.17
CA LEU A 12 -6.14 16.28 11.07
C LEU A 12 -5.35 16.62 12.35
N ILE A 13 -4.29 17.43 12.22
CA ILE A 13 -3.50 17.92 13.36
C ILE A 13 -4.33 18.91 14.19
N GLU A 14 -4.91 19.93 13.54
CA GLU A 14 -5.76 20.95 14.19
C GLU A 14 -6.97 20.32 14.89
N GLY A 15 -7.55 19.28 14.30
CA GLY A 15 -8.66 18.52 14.85
C GLY A 15 -8.30 17.62 16.04
N GLY A 16 -7.02 17.54 16.43
CA GLY A 16 -6.58 16.76 17.59
C GLY A 16 -6.77 15.26 17.42
N LEU A 17 -6.54 14.72 16.21
CA LEU A 17 -6.65 13.29 15.96
C LEU A 17 -5.73 12.50 16.92
N THR A 18 -6.24 11.45 17.55
CA THR A 18 -5.46 10.59 18.44
C THR A 18 -5.33 9.17 17.89
N GLN A 19 -4.30 8.45 18.34
CA GLN A 19 -4.10 7.05 17.97
C GLN A 19 -5.30 6.18 18.38
N GLU A 20 -5.89 6.43 19.55
CA GLU A 20 -7.10 5.73 20.02
C GLU A 20 -8.32 6.03 19.14
N ALA A 21 -8.46 7.27 18.66
CA ALA A 21 -9.53 7.61 17.72
C ALA A 21 -9.38 6.83 16.40
N ILE A 22 -8.15 6.62 15.90
CA ILE A 22 -7.90 5.78 14.71
C ILE A 22 -8.35 4.33 14.96
N LYS A 23 -7.91 3.71 16.07
CA LYS A 23 -8.29 2.34 16.42
C LYS A 23 -9.81 2.17 16.46
N LYS A 24 -10.51 3.08 17.14
CA LYS A 24 -11.98 3.06 17.21
C LYS A 24 -12.62 3.25 15.85
N SER A 25 -12.13 4.22 15.06
CA SER A 25 -12.67 4.51 13.73
C SER A 25 -12.53 3.31 12.79
N VAL A 26 -11.39 2.62 12.81
CA VAL A 26 -11.17 1.40 12.00
C VAL A 26 -12.06 0.23 12.47
N ALA A 27 -12.30 0.11 13.78
CA ALA A 27 -13.19 -0.91 14.32
C ALA A 27 -14.62 -0.72 13.80
N ASP A 28 -15.10 0.52 13.84
CA ASP A 28 -16.46 0.91 13.44
C ASP A 28 -16.63 1.04 11.92
N ALA A 29 -15.54 1.21 11.16
CA ALA A 29 -15.59 1.41 9.72
C ALA A 29 -15.94 0.13 8.95
N ALA A 30 -16.78 0.30 7.91
CA ALA A 30 -17.11 -0.72 6.93
C ALA A 30 -16.00 -0.86 5.86
N ILE A 31 -14.76 -1.08 6.30
CA ILE A 31 -13.62 -1.35 5.42
C ILE A 31 -13.59 -2.84 5.11
N ALA A 32 -13.50 -3.17 3.82
CA ALA A 32 -13.41 -4.53 3.33
C ALA A 32 -12.21 -4.68 2.38
N PHE A 33 -11.60 -5.86 2.42
CA PHE A 33 -10.65 -6.27 1.39
C PHE A 33 -11.41 -6.89 0.20
N ARG A 34 -10.83 -6.80 -1.00
CA ARG A 34 -11.30 -7.61 -2.14
C ARG A 34 -11.22 -9.10 -1.77
N ASP A 35 -12.21 -9.88 -2.20
CA ASP A 35 -12.18 -11.34 -2.04
C ASP A 35 -10.88 -11.91 -2.64
N GLY A 36 -10.18 -12.78 -1.91
CA GLY A 36 -8.89 -13.36 -2.30
C GLY A 36 -7.62 -12.61 -1.85
N VAL A 37 -7.72 -11.44 -1.19
CA VAL A 37 -6.51 -10.72 -0.71
C VAL A 37 -5.72 -11.53 0.31
N VAL A 38 -6.39 -12.19 1.26
CA VAL A 38 -5.71 -13.01 2.28
C VAL A 38 -5.01 -14.20 1.62
N GLU A 39 -5.68 -14.88 0.68
CA GLU A 39 -5.11 -15.98 -0.08
C GLU A 39 -3.87 -15.55 -0.86
N LEU A 40 -3.92 -14.38 -1.51
CA LEU A 40 -2.77 -13.80 -2.20
C LEU A 40 -1.60 -13.59 -1.23
N PHE A 41 -1.84 -12.97 -0.08
CA PHE A 41 -0.78 -12.70 0.90
C PHE A 41 -0.17 -13.99 1.46
N GLU A 42 -0.98 -14.99 1.77
CA GLU A 42 -0.50 -16.30 2.23
C GLU A 42 0.31 -17.02 1.15
N PHE A 43 -0.15 -17.00 -0.10
CA PHE A 43 0.57 -17.60 -1.24
C PHE A 43 1.95 -16.97 -1.43
N LEU A 44 2.04 -15.64 -1.35
CA LEU A 44 3.28 -14.89 -1.51
C LEU A 44 4.21 -15.06 -0.30
N GLU A 45 3.67 -15.09 0.92
CA GLU A 45 4.46 -15.30 2.14
C GLU A 45 5.11 -16.69 2.12
N ALA A 46 4.37 -17.73 1.72
CA ALA A 46 4.88 -19.10 1.64
C ALA A 46 6.04 -19.29 0.65
N ARG A 47 6.27 -18.32 -0.25
CA ARG A 47 7.34 -18.32 -1.26
C ARG A 47 8.39 -17.24 -1.02
N ASP A 48 8.37 -16.59 0.14
CA ASP A 48 9.23 -15.47 0.50
C ASP A 48 9.19 -14.33 -0.54
N ILE A 49 8.05 -14.14 -1.21
CA ILE A 49 7.86 -13.08 -2.20
C ILE A 49 7.49 -11.79 -1.46
N PRO A 50 8.31 -10.72 -1.55
CA PRO A 50 8.03 -9.48 -0.86
C PRO A 50 6.83 -8.76 -1.49
N VAL A 51 5.99 -8.18 -0.65
CA VAL A 51 4.85 -7.35 -1.01
C VAL A 51 5.09 -5.93 -0.52
N LEU A 52 5.00 -4.97 -1.42
CA LEU A 52 5.09 -3.55 -1.09
C LEU A 52 3.74 -2.88 -1.29
N VAL A 53 3.09 -2.49 -0.20
CA VAL A 53 1.88 -1.66 -0.23
C VAL A 53 2.31 -0.21 -0.33
N PHE A 54 2.22 0.36 -1.54
CA PHE A 54 2.61 1.74 -1.79
C PHE A 54 1.37 2.64 -1.96
N SER A 55 1.02 3.34 -0.89
CA SER A 55 -0.21 4.10 -0.78
C SER A 55 0.04 5.59 -0.60
N ALA A 56 -0.73 6.41 -1.32
CA ALA A 56 -0.84 7.85 -1.07
C ALA A 56 -1.71 8.16 0.16
N GLY A 57 -2.28 7.16 0.82
CA GLY A 57 -3.12 7.30 2.02
C GLY A 57 -2.31 7.56 3.29
N LEU A 58 -2.81 7.01 4.40
CA LEU A 58 -2.28 7.21 5.75
C LEU A 58 -1.76 5.87 6.28
N ALA A 59 -0.45 5.76 6.56
CA ALA A 59 0.20 4.51 6.95
C ALA A 59 -0.45 3.88 8.19
N ASP A 60 -0.67 4.69 9.23
CA ASP A 60 -1.19 4.26 10.53
C ASP A 60 -2.61 3.71 10.44
N ILE A 61 -3.42 4.21 9.49
CA ILE A 61 -4.76 3.69 9.22
C ILE A 61 -4.66 2.34 8.49
N ILE A 62 -3.78 2.22 7.50
CA ILE A 62 -3.59 0.97 6.73
C ILE A 62 -3.11 -0.14 7.67
N GLU A 63 -2.11 0.15 8.50
CA GLU A 63 -1.59 -0.78 9.52
C GLU A 63 -2.68 -1.21 10.50
N GLU A 64 -3.50 -0.28 10.94
CA GLU A 64 -4.59 -0.55 11.87
C GLU A 64 -5.70 -1.39 11.21
N VAL A 65 -6.02 -1.15 9.93
CA VAL A 65 -6.93 -1.99 9.14
C VAL A 65 -6.38 -3.40 9.01
N PHE A 66 -5.09 -3.54 8.70
CA PHE A 66 -4.44 -4.84 8.57
C PHE A 66 -4.53 -5.59 9.91
N ARG A 67 -4.19 -4.91 11.01
CA ARG A 67 -4.25 -5.45 12.37
C ARG A 67 -5.63 -5.99 12.75
N GLN A 68 -6.68 -5.20 12.49
CA GLN A 68 -8.02 -5.52 12.94
C GLN A 68 -8.76 -6.47 12.00
N LYS A 69 -8.50 -6.40 10.69
CA LYS A 69 -9.34 -7.03 9.66
C LYS A 69 -8.66 -8.19 8.91
N LEU A 70 -7.32 -8.31 8.91
CA LEU A 70 -6.64 -9.49 8.31
C LEU A 70 -6.50 -10.66 9.28
N HIS A 71 -6.77 -10.47 10.57
CA HIS A 71 -6.71 -11.49 11.65
C HIS A 71 -5.35 -12.22 11.79
N ARG A 72 -4.33 -11.81 11.03
CA ARG A 72 -2.97 -12.37 10.99
C ARG A 72 -1.99 -11.30 10.51
N SER A 73 -0.75 -11.37 11.01
CA SER A 73 0.38 -10.56 10.53
C SER A 73 1.15 -11.29 9.42
N PHE A 74 1.63 -10.53 8.43
CA PHE A 74 2.44 -11.05 7.32
C PHE A 74 3.84 -10.44 7.34
N LYS A 75 4.87 -11.29 7.33
CA LYS A 75 6.26 -10.85 7.44
C LYS A 75 6.82 -10.30 6.13
N ASN A 76 6.25 -10.73 5.01
CA ASN A 76 6.67 -10.33 3.67
C ASN A 76 6.05 -9.00 3.21
N ILE A 77 5.18 -8.35 4.00
CA ILE A 77 4.52 -7.10 3.63
C ILE A 77 5.22 -5.89 4.24
N LYS A 78 5.45 -4.87 3.42
CA LYS A 78 5.93 -3.54 3.84
C LYS A 78 4.98 -2.46 3.36
N ILE A 79 4.87 -1.37 4.12
CA ILE A 79 4.00 -0.23 3.78
C ILE A 79 4.84 1.03 3.55
N VAL A 80 4.64 1.66 2.40
CA VAL A 80 5.10 3.02 2.07
C VAL A 80 3.86 3.91 2.00
N SER A 81 3.71 4.82 2.95
CA SER A 81 2.59 5.77 2.95
C SER A 81 2.86 6.98 3.84
N ASN A 82 1.95 7.95 3.88
CA ASN A 82 2.09 9.13 4.75
C ASN A 82 1.96 8.69 6.21
N ARG A 83 3.07 8.73 6.95
CA ARG A 83 3.12 8.28 8.35
C ARG A 83 2.91 9.44 9.31
N MET A 84 2.02 9.24 10.27
CA MET A 84 1.74 10.16 11.35
C MET A 84 2.84 10.14 12.41
N VAL A 85 3.02 11.28 13.08
CA VAL A 85 3.87 11.43 14.26
C VAL A 85 2.97 11.82 15.43
N PHE A 86 2.94 10.98 16.45
CA PHE A 86 2.18 11.21 17.68
C PHE A 86 3.10 11.65 18.81
N ASN A 87 2.60 12.52 19.70
CA ASN A 87 3.29 12.89 20.93
C ASN A 87 3.07 11.84 22.05
N GLU A 88 3.61 12.09 23.25
CA GLU A 88 3.51 11.19 24.41
C GLU A 88 2.06 10.96 24.85
N GLU A 89 1.18 11.94 24.63
CA GLU A 89 -0.26 11.85 24.91
C GLU A 89 -1.05 11.11 23.80
N GLY A 90 -0.38 10.67 22.73
CA GLY A 90 -1.01 9.96 21.61
C GLY A 90 -1.78 10.86 20.64
N CYS A 91 -1.54 12.18 20.65
CA CYS A 91 -2.10 13.17 19.74
C CYS A 91 -1.21 13.36 18.51
N LEU A 92 -1.83 13.46 17.34
CA LEU A 92 -1.17 13.73 16.06
C LEU A 92 -0.57 15.15 16.07
N VAL A 93 0.74 15.25 15.83
CA VAL A 93 1.45 16.53 15.78
C VAL A 93 2.11 16.83 14.43
N ALA A 94 2.44 15.81 13.64
CA ALA A 94 3.09 15.99 12.35
C ALA A 94 2.93 14.76 11.45
N PHE A 95 3.43 14.88 10.21
CA PHE A 95 3.64 13.77 9.28
C PHE A 95 5.13 13.62 8.97
N LYS A 96 5.62 12.38 8.87
CA LYS A 96 7.03 12.08 8.61
C LYS A 96 7.35 12.24 7.11
N GLY A 97 8.48 12.88 6.81
CA GLY A 97 9.04 12.93 5.46
C GLY A 97 8.22 13.75 4.46
N LYS A 98 8.42 13.49 3.17
CA LYS A 98 7.70 14.16 2.09
C LYS A 98 6.33 13.53 1.88
N THR A 99 5.32 14.36 1.67
CA THR A 99 3.96 13.91 1.35
C THR A 99 3.93 13.06 0.08
N ILE A 100 3.34 11.88 0.19
CA ILE A 100 3.08 10.95 -0.90
C ILE A 100 1.66 11.21 -1.41
N HIS A 101 1.51 11.40 -2.71
CA HIS A 101 0.24 11.59 -3.42
C HIS A 101 0.25 10.82 -4.74
N VAL A 102 -0.92 10.71 -5.39
CA VAL A 102 -1.14 9.92 -6.62
C VAL A 102 -0.22 10.25 -7.82
N LEU A 103 0.55 11.34 -7.77
CA LEU A 103 1.41 11.81 -8.87
C LEU A 103 2.91 11.76 -8.53
N ASN A 104 3.29 11.38 -7.31
CA ASN A 104 4.70 11.31 -6.90
C ASN A 104 5.07 9.95 -6.30
N LYS A 105 4.27 8.91 -6.60
CA LYS A 105 4.61 7.54 -6.26
C LYS A 105 5.76 7.08 -7.16
N ASN A 106 6.99 7.12 -6.66
CA ASN A 106 8.20 6.70 -7.38
C ASN A 106 9.29 6.26 -6.38
N GLU A 107 10.49 5.89 -6.87
CA GLU A 107 11.59 5.41 -6.02
C GLU A 107 11.94 6.30 -4.83
N HIS A 108 11.80 7.62 -4.95
CA HIS A 108 12.16 8.55 -3.88
C HIS A 108 11.23 8.46 -2.67
N SER A 109 10.06 7.87 -2.85
CA SER A 109 9.15 7.56 -1.75
C SER A 109 9.46 6.21 -1.10
N LEU A 110 10.26 5.35 -1.73
CA LEU A 110 10.60 4.03 -1.20
C LEU A 110 11.46 4.12 0.06
N ASP A 111 12.25 5.18 0.21
CA ASP A 111 13.04 5.44 1.43
C ASP A 111 12.14 5.62 2.69
N MET A 112 10.82 5.72 2.51
CA MET A 112 9.83 5.85 3.58
C MET A 112 9.15 4.53 3.99
N ALA A 113 9.47 3.36 3.42
CA ALA A 113 8.77 2.14 3.89
C ALA A 113 9.12 1.81 5.33
N ALA A 114 8.13 1.26 6.01
CA ALA A 114 8.34 0.59 7.28
C ALA A 114 7.68 -0.81 7.24
N PRO A 115 8.17 -1.74 8.08
CA PRO A 115 7.48 -3.00 8.34
C PRO A 115 6.07 -2.78 8.89
N VAL A 116 5.17 -3.73 8.62
CA VAL A 116 3.86 -3.79 9.27
C VAL A 116 4.05 -4.45 10.65
N HIS A 117 3.98 -3.66 11.72
CA HIS A 117 4.15 -4.06 13.13
C HIS A 117 5.59 -4.29 13.64
N ASP A 118 6.26 -3.22 14.09
CA ASP A 118 7.28 -3.30 15.15
C ASP A 118 6.73 -2.66 16.43
N SER A 119 5.75 -3.33 17.07
CA SER A 119 5.30 -2.99 18.43
C SER A 119 6.02 -3.81 19.51
N LEU A 120 7.11 -4.49 19.15
CA LEU A 120 8.05 -5.07 20.08
C LEU A 120 9.39 -4.42 19.76
N GLY A 121 9.83 -3.52 20.64
CA GLY A 121 11.09 -2.80 20.50
C GLY A 121 12.27 -3.76 20.46
N ASP A 122 12.65 -4.19 19.26
CA ASP A 122 13.96 -4.75 19.00
C ASP A 122 14.96 -3.57 18.91
N PRO A 123 15.90 -3.43 19.87
CA PRO A 123 16.87 -2.33 19.89
C PRO A 123 17.92 -2.47 18.77
N ASN A 124 17.94 -3.59 18.06
CA ASN A 124 18.79 -3.79 16.89
C ASN A 124 17.99 -3.39 15.66
N GLY A 125 18.15 -2.12 15.27
CA GLY A 125 17.53 -1.52 14.10
C GLY A 125 17.43 -2.50 12.94
N SER A 126 16.21 -2.66 12.43
CA SER A 126 15.93 -3.54 11.29
C SER A 126 16.91 -3.22 10.17
N ILE A 127 17.82 -4.17 9.95
CA ILE A 127 18.80 -4.17 8.87
C ILE A 127 18.06 -3.82 7.58
N ASP A 128 18.66 -2.98 6.72
CA ASP A 128 18.17 -2.51 5.42
C ASP A 128 17.58 -3.61 4.51
N ASP A 129 16.37 -4.04 4.84
CA ASP A 129 15.69 -5.19 4.25
C ASP A 129 14.93 -4.78 2.97
N TYR A 130 15.02 -3.50 2.59
CA TYR A 130 14.62 -3.02 1.26
C TYR A 130 15.52 -3.56 0.15
N SER A 131 16.73 -3.97 0.49
CA SER A 131 17.63 -4.64 -0.43
C SER A 131 16.99 -5.90 -1.03
N LEU A 132 16.06 -6.56 -0.33
CA LEU A 132 15.31 -7.71 -0.86
C LEU A 132 14.37 -7.32 -2.00
N VAL A 133 13.65 -6.20 -1.89
CA VAL A 133 12.77 -5.70 -2.97
C VAL A 133 13.63 -5.23 -4.15
N LYS A 134 14.73 -4.52 -3.90
CA LYS A 134 15.65 -4.03 -4.95
C LYS A 134 16.38 -5.15 -5.71
N LYS A 135 16.44 -6.37 -5.17
CA LYS A 135 17.04 -7.55 -5.83
C LYS A 135 16.07 -8.30 -6.75
N ARG A 136 14.75 -8.04 -6.64
CA ARG A 136 13.75 -8.72 -7.46
C ARG A 136 13.65 -8.02 -8.82
N THR A 137 13.92 -8.76 -9.89
CA THR A 137 13.86 -8.23 -11.27
C THR A 137 12.52 -8.46 -11.95
N ASN A 138 11.60 -9.22 -11.35
CA ASN A 138 10.25 -9.45 -11.87
C ASN A 138 9.23 -8.79 -10.94
N VAL A 139 8.40 -7.90 -11.49
CA VAL A 139 7.45 -7.09 -10.73
C VAL A 139 6.03 -7.34 -11.21
N LEU A 140 5.14 -7.66 -10.27
CA LEU A 140 3.69 -7.57 -10.46
C LEU A 140 3.20 -6.29 -9.81
N LEU A 141 2.71 -5.35 -10.61
CA LEU A 141 2.18 -4.07 -10.16
C LEU A 141 0.66 -4.13 -10.17
N LEU A 142 0.05 -3.81 -9.02
CA LEU A 142 -1.41 -3.73 -8.86
C LEU A 142 -1.79 -2.29 -8.53
N GLY A 143 -2.71 -1.70 -9.28
CA GLY A 143 -3.19 -0.33 -9.05
C GLY A 143 -4.64 -0.16 -9.47
N ASP A 144 -5.30 0.88 -8.98
CA ASP A 144 -6.66 1.25 -9.37
C ASP A 144 -6.71 2.59 -10.13
N HIS A 145 -5.58 3.30 -10.20
CA HIS A 145 -5.42 4.54 -10.93
C HIS A 145 -4.23 4.48 -11.88
N ILE A 146 -4.30 5.16 -13.03
CA ILE A 146 -3.19 5.21 -14.01
C ILE A 146 -1.88 5.74 -13.37
N GLY A 147 -2.00 6.66 -12.42
CA GLY A 147 -0.85 7.18 -11.66
C GLY A 147 -0.10 6.14 -10.83
N ASP A 148 -0.72 4.99 -10.55
CA ASP A 148 -0.08 3.89 -9.83
C ASP A 148 0.98 3.17 -10.67
N LEU A 149 0.97 3.31 -12.00
CA LEU A 149 2.02 2.76 -12.86
C LEU A 149 3.41 3.30 -12.49
N GLY A 150 3.46 4.53 -11.97
CA GLY A 150 4.68 5.17 -11.48
C GLY A 150 5.27 4.50 -10.24
N MET A 151 4.53 3.62 -9.54
CA MET A 151 5.07 2.89 -8.38
C MET A 151 6.29 2.02 -8.72
N SER A 152 6.43 1.64 -9.99
CA SER A 152 7.60 0.91 -10.49
C SER A 152 8.72 1.83 -11.01
N ASP A 153 8.52 3.14 -11.08
CA ASP A 153 9.53 4.08 -11.57
C ASP A 153 10.72 4.14 -10.62
N GLY A 154 11.89 3.81 -11.15
CA GLY A 154 13.15 3.71 -10.39
C GLY A 154 13.40 2.35 -9.73
N LEU A 155 12.49 1.38 -9.87
CA LEU A 155 12.84 -0.02 -9.62
C LEU A 155 13.68 -0.57 -10.77
N ASN A 156 14.77 -1.26 -10.45
CA ASN A 156 15.58 -1.98 -11.43
C ASN A 156 14.95 -3.36 -11.72
N TYR A 157 13.97 -3.42 -12.61
CA TYR A 157 13.29 -4.65 -13.04
C TYR A 157 13.58 -5.00 -14.51
N GLU A 158 13.58 -6.29 -14.80
CA GLU A 158 13.66 -6.87 -16.14
C GLU A 158 12.26 -7.09 -16.74
N ASN A 159 11.33 -7.59 -15.94
CA ASN A 159 9.95 -7.87 -16.36
C ASN A 159 8.94 -7.19 -15.43
N ARG A 160 7.87 -6.64 -16.01
CA ARG A 160 6.76 -6.06 -15.28
C ARG A 160 5.44 -6.51 -15.89
N ILE A 161 4.51 -6.95 -15.04
CA ILE A 161 3.10 -7.09 -15.39
C ILE A 161 2.33 -6.07 -14.55
N ALA A 162 1.56 -5.21 -15.20
CA ALA A 162 0.71 -4.22 -14.56
C ALA A 162 -0.77 -4.61 -14.69
N ALA A 163 -1.41 -4.85 -13.56
CA ALA A 163 -2.84 -5.13 -13.47
C ALA A 163 -3.59 -3.94 -12.85
N GLY A 164 -4.57 -3.41 -13.59
CA GLY A 164 -5.38 -2.27 -13.21
C GLY A 164 -6.79 -2.67 -12.78
N PHE A 165 -7.29 -2.15 -11.67
CA PHE A 165 -8.67 -2.32 -11.22
C PHE A 165 -9.52 -1.09 -11.57
N LEU A 166 -10.27 -1.17 -12.67
CA LEU A 166 -11.16 -0.11 -13.11
C LEU A 166 -12.54 -0.24 -12.46
N ASN A 167 -12.70 0.45 -11.33
CA ASN A 167 -13.86 0.31 -10.45
C ASN A 167 -15.04 1.21 -10.85
N THR A 168 -14.77 2.38 -11.43
CA THR A 168 -15.79 3.38 -11.76
C THR A 168 -15.54 3.99 -13.13
N ASN A 169 -16.54 4.67 -13.70
CA ASN A 169 -16.45 5.35 -15.00
C ASN A 169 -15.93 4.46 -16.15
N ILE A 170 -16.27 3.17 -16.13
CA ILE A 170 -15.69 2.14 -17.01
C ILE A 170 -15.75 2.55 -18.47
N GLU A 171 -16.92 2.95 -18.98
CA GLU A 171 -17.10 3.33 -20.38
C GLU A 171 -16.15 4.43 -20.85
N LYS A 172 -15.87 5.41 -19.97
CA LYS A 172 -15.02 6.56 -20.30
C LYS A 172 -13.53 6.24 -20.17
N SER A 173 -13.18 5.39 -19.21
CA SER A 173 -11.78 5.15 -18.83
C SER A 173 -11.20 3.85 -19.39
N LEU A 174 -12.03 2.93 -19.89
CA LEU A 174 -11.59 1.62 -20.38
C LEU A 174 -10.50 1.75 -21.45
N LYS A 175 -10.66 2.66 -22.42
CA LYS A 175 -9.67 2.86 -23.48
C LYS A 175 -8.30 3.25 -22.92
N ASP A 176 -8.30 4.17 -21.95
CA ASP A 176 -7.06 4.67 -21.36
C ASP A 176 -6.40 3.58 -20.49
N TYR A 177 -7.18 2.84 -19.71
CA TYR A 177 -6.68 1.74 -18.87
C TYR A 177 -6.15 0.58 -19.71
N SER A 178 -6.86 0.17 -20.77
CA SER A 178 -6.40 -0.88 -21.68
C SER A 178 -5.15 -0.48 -22.48
N GLY A 179 -4.87 0.82 -22.61
CA GLY A 179 -3.63 1.31 -23.21
C GLY A 179 -2.47 1.41 -22.22
N ALA A 180 -2.74 1.34 -20.91
CA ALA A 180 -1.77 1.63 -19.86
C ALA A 180 -1.40 0.40 -19.00
N PHE A 181 -2.36 -0.49 -18.74
CA PHE A 181 -2.18 -1.73 -17.99
C PHE A 181 -2.18 -2.94 -18.93
N ASP A 182 -1.42 -3.98 -18.56
CA ASP A 182 -1.36 -5.25 -19.29
C ASP A 182 -2.65 -6.07 -19.08
N ILE A 183 -3.23 -5.96 -17.88
CA ILE A 183 -4.49 -6.61 -17.49
C ILE A 183 -5.41 -5.56 -16.87
N VAL A 184 -6.69 -5.57 -17.25
CA VAL A 184 -7.69 -4.66 -16.66
C VAL A 184 -8.85 -5.47 -16.08
N TYR A 185 -9.01 -5.39 -14.77
CA TYR A 185 -10.15 -5.95 -14.04
C TYR A 185 -11.25 -4.90 -13.92
N LEU A 186 -12.48 -5.25 -14.30
CA LEU A 186 -13.63 -4.34 -14.33
C LEU A 186 -14.60 -4.59 -13.18
N ASN A 187 -15.43 -3.59 -12.86
CA ASN A 187 -16.56 -3.70 -11.93
C ASN A 187 -16.17 -4.14 -10.52
N ASP A 188 -15.08 -3.58 -9.98
CA ASP A 188 -14.61 -3.91 -8.63
C ASP A 188 -14.35 -5.42 -8.43
N ALA A 189 -13.72 -6.06 -9.42
CA ALA A 189 -13.46 -7.49 -9.41
C ALA A 189 -12.68 -7.97 -8.16
N SER A 190 -12.83 -9.24 -7.82
CA SER A 190 -12.06 -9.87 -6.75
C SER A 190 -10.56 -9.94 -7.09
N MET A 191 -9.75 -10.26 -6.08
CA MET A 191 -8.31 -10.52 -6.22
C MET A 191 -8.03 -11.91 -6.82
N ARG A 192 -9.04 -12.75 -7.08
CA ARG A 192 -8.87 -14.13 -7.54
C ARG A 192 -8.10 -14.24 -8.86
N GLY A 193 -8.38 -13.36 -9.81
CA GLY A 193 -7.64 -13.35 -11.08
C GLY A 193 -6.15 -13.07 -10.89
N VAL A 194 -5.78 -12.29 -9.85
CA VAL A 194 -4.39 -12.06 -9.49
C VAL A 194 -3.79 -13.28 -8.79
N VAL A 195 -4.55 -13.97 -7.93
CA VAL A 195 -4.14 -15.24 -7.30
C VAL A 195 -3.84 -16.30 -8.35
N GLU A 196 -4.71 -16.45 -9.35
CA GLU A 196 -4.51 -17.37 -10.49
C GLU A 196 -3.23 -17.02 -11.24
N LEU A 197 -3.05 -15.73 -11.59
CA LEU A 197 -1.85 -15.26 -12.28
C LEU A 197 -0.56 -15.56 -11.50
N VAL A 198 -0.50 -15.26 -10.20
CA VAL A 198 0.72 -15.55 -9.42
C VAL A 198 0.95 -17.04 -9.24
N SER A 199 -0.10 -17.85 -9.21
CA SER A 199 -0.01 -19.31 -9.13
C SER A 199 0.63 -19.91 -10.39
N ASP A 200 0.28 -19.37 -11.55
CA ASP A 200 0.87 -19.79 -12.83
C ASP A 200 2.32 -19.31 -12.99
N LEU A 201 2.64 -18.11 -12.49
CA LEU A 201 3.99 -17.53 -12.57
C LEU A 201 4.98 -18.13 -11.58
N CYS A 202 4.50 -18.64 -10.44
CA CYS A 202 5.30 -19.13 -9.33
C CYS A 202 4.80 -20.51 -8.84
N PRO A 203 4.93 -21.56 -9.67
CA PRO A 203 4.44 -22.90 -9.34
C PRO A 203 5.02 -23.42 -8.01
#